data_AF-A0A6F8V447-F1
#
_entry.id   AF-A0A6F8V447-F1
#
_cell.length_a   1.000
_cell.length_b   1.000
_cell.length_c   1.000
_cell.angle_alpha   90.00
_cell.angle_beta   90.00
_cell.angle_gamma   90.00
#
_symmetry.space_group_name_H-M   'P 1'
#
loop_
_entity.id
_entity.type
_entity.pdbx_description
1 polymer ?
#
loop_
_entity_poly.entity_id
_entity_poly.type
_entity_poly.pdbx_seq_one_letter_code
_entity_poly.pdbx_strand_id
1 'polypeptide(L)'
;MGASFSHGFRLHPGVDVDGFLARFSEQARALAYKLTAARLAQLAQATADDRFLGRDRDTSPSPIDLAVEQMKSRYDNCQATKRREPEDDVQCEASHVEHEGRIHILLHAEMTEYHDLLVETEGAERWPWYDADAAPPGVTSTEWDRRRDTWFEIMKIHGWSMPGVFKLLEELPAVATDDILAALPSLERRARRIALPNLVARRCPTSPRDMSAAIEAVIEASSWIQDTAEGKEALATEIASVSTQLAQSTFRVAGAAGDPTEVHDARHGC
;
A
#
# COMPACT_ATOMS: atom_id res chain seq x y z
N MET A 1 -13.38 11.61 -4.23
CA MET A 1 -13.19 12.39 -2.99
C MET A 1 -11.76 12.17 -2.55
N GLY A 2 -10.86 13.12 -2.84
CA GLY A 2 -9.48 13.02 -2.38
C GLY A 2 -9.45 13.19 -0.87
N ALA A 3 -8.80 12.27 -0.17
CA ALA A 3 -8.43 12.52 1.22
C ALA A 3 -7.54 13.77 1.21
N SER A 4 -8.01 14.87 1.83
CA SER A 4 -7.15 16.02 2.06
C SER A 4 -6.11 15.57 3.07
N PHE A 5 -4.89 15.34 2.59
CA PHE A 5 -3.78 14.95 3.43
C PHE A 5 -3.48 16.10 4.38
N SER A 6 -3.35 15.78 5.67
CA SER A 6 -2.94 16.76 6.66
C SER A 6 -1.69 16.28 7.35
N HIS A 7 -0.57 16.94 7.08
CA HIS A 7 0.70 16.59 7.68
C HIS A 7 0.85 17.16 9.11
N GLY A 8 -0.04 18.06 9.52
CA GLY A 8 0.03 18.77 10.80
C GLY A 8 -0.68 18.06 11.96
N PHE A 9 0.03 17.92 13.07
CA PHE A 9 -0.45 17.34 14.33
C PHE A 9 0.00 18.19 15.52
N ARG A 10 -0.63 17.97 16.67
CA ARG A 10 -0.28 18.66 17.92
C ARG A 10 -0.36 17.70 19.09
N LEU A 11 0.59 17.80 20.02
CA LEU A 11 0.53 17.04 21.27
C LEU A 11 -0.41 17.69 22.30
N HIS A 12 -1.08 16.82 23.06
CA HIS A 12 -1.85 17.20 24.23
C HIS A 12 -0.96 17.85 25.30
N PRO A 13 -1.51 18.73 26.15
CA PRO A 13 -0.70 19.42 27.16
C PRO A 13 -0.12 18.41 28.17
N GLY A 14 1.16 18.57 28.50
CA GLY A 14 1.84 17.74 29.49
C GLY A 14 2.34 16.39 28.97
N VAL A 15 2.18 16.10 27.68
CA VAL A 15 2.78 14.90 27.07
C VAL A 15 4.30 15.08 26.98
N ASP A 16 5.02 14.09 27.50
CA ASP A 16 6.47 13.97 27.29
C ASP A 16 6.76 13.64 25.83
N VAL A 17 7.47 14.54 25.15
CA VAL A 17 7.74 14.46 23.70
C VAL A 17 8.57 13.24 23.38
N ASP A 18 9.65 13.02 24.13
CA ASP A 18 10.57 11.92 23.87
C ASP A 18 9.89 10.57 24.10
N GLY A 19 9.16 10.43 25.20
CA GLY A 19 8.35 9.25 25.48
C GLY A 19 7.25 9.00 24.45
N PHE A 20 6.59 10.05 23.94
CA PHE A 20 5.60 9.93 22.87
C PHE A 20 6.25 9.46 21.56
N LEU A 21 7.32 10.12 21.12
CA LEU A 21 8.00 9.80 19.87
C LEU A 21 8.63 8.41 19.90
N ALA A 22 9.09 7.93 21.06
CA ALA A 22 9.58 6.57 21.23
C ALA A 22 8.46 5.53 20.99
N ARG A 23 7.28 5.72 21.60
CA ARG A 23 6.12 4.83 21.40
C ARG A 23 5.64 4.85 19.96
N PHE A 24 5.49 6.05 19.39
CA PHE A 24 5.09 6.20 17.99
C PHE A 24 6.11 5.49 17.07
N SER A 25 7.40 5.69 17.29
CA SER A 25 8.46 5.09 16.47
C SER A 25 8.46 3.56 16.52
N GLU A 26 8.22 2.95 17.68
CA GLU A 26 8.08 1.50 17.81
C GLU A 26 6.90 0.97 17.00
N GLN A 27 5.72 1.58 17.18
CA GLN A 27 4.51 1.17 16.47
C GLN A 27 4.62 1.41 14.96
N ALA A 28 5.19 2.55 14.57
CA ALA A 28 5.36 2.92 13.17
C ALA A 28 6.35 2.00 12.47
N ARG A 29 7.41 1.55 13.15
CA ARG A 29 8.30 0.52 12.61
C ARG A 29 7.54 -0.77 12.35
N ALA A 30 6.73 -1.25 13.29
CA ALA A 30 5.91 -2.44 13.08
C ALA A 30 4.91 -2.28 11.92
N LEU A 31 4.31 -1.09 11.77
CA LEU A 31 3.47 -0.76 10.62
C LEU A 31 4.26 -0.81 9.31
N ALA A 32 5.47 -0.25 9.27
CA ALA A 32 6.32 -0.27 8.09
C ALA A 32 6.59 -1.70 7.60
N TYR A 33 6.94 -2.61 8.50
CA TYR A 33 7.12 -4.03 8.17
C TYR A 33 5.86 -4.64 7.52
N LYS A 34 4.67 -4.34 8.08
CA LYS A 34 3.39 -4.83 7.52
C LYS A 34 3.11 -4.24 6.14
N LEU A 35 3.33 -2.94 5.94
CA LEU A 35 3.13 -2.27 4.65
C LEU A 35 4.10 -2.81 3.60
N THR A 36 5.38 -2.98 3.94
CA THR A 36 6.37 -3.59 3.06
C THR A 36 6.01 -5.04 2.71
N ALA A 37 5.58 -5.85 3.68
CA ALA A 37 5.13 -7.23 3.44
C ALA A 37 3.94 -7.26 2.46
N ALA A 38 2.94 -6.41 2.69
CA ALA A 38 1.77 -6.31 1.82
C ALA A 38 2.13 -5.86 0.40
N ARG A 39 3.04 -4.90 0.24
CA ARG A 39 3.49 -4.45 -1.08
C ARG A 39 4.28 -5.53 -1.83
N LEU A 40 5.20 -6.20 -1.14
CA LEU A 40 5.93 -7.34 -1.70
C LEU A 40 4.98 -8.47 -2.12
N ALA A 41 3.96 -8.75 -1.32
CA ALA A 41 2.93 -9.75 -1.65
C ALA A 41 2.15 -9.35 -2.91
N GLN A 42 1.80 -8.07 -3.07
CA GLN A 42 1.14 -7.57 -4.27
C GLN A 42 2.02 -7.70 -5.52
N LEU A 43 3.29 -7.29 -5.45
CA LEU A 43 4.25 -7.39 -6.56
C LEU A 43 4.54 -8.85 -6.95
N ALA A 44 4.75 -9.71 -5.95
CA ALA A 44 4.98 -11.13 -6.15
C ALA A 44 3.77 -11.79 -6.80
N GLN A 45 2.57 -11.42 -6.34
CA GLN A 45 1.34 -11.92 -6.94
C GLN A 45 1.14 -11.42 -8.37
N ALA A 46 1.35 -10.13 -8.65
CA ALA A 46 1.26 -9.60 -10.02
C ALA A 46 2.22 -10.35 -10.96
N THR A 47 3.45 -10.58 -10.49
CA THR A 47 4.45 -11.38 -11.21
C THR A 47 4.00 -12.82 -11.44
N ALA A 48 3.39 -13.46 -10.44
CA ALA A 48 2.87 -14.82 -10.56
C ALA A 48 1.66 -14.91 -11.51
N ASP A 49 0.75 -13.93 -11.43
CA ASP A 49 -0.43 -13.81 -12.29
C ASP A 49 -0.02 -13.52 -13.75
N ASP A 50 1.01 -12.70 -14.00
CA ASP A 50 1.53 -12.46 -15.35
C ASP A 50 2.24 -13.69 -15.93
N ARG A 51 2.95 -14.46 -15.09
CA ARG A 51 3.59 -15.72 -15.51
C ARG A 51 2.60 -16.80 -15.91
N PHE A 52 1.39 -16.77 -15.36
CA PHE A 52 0.29 -17.64 -15.79
C PHE A 52 -0.04 -17.45 -17.29
N LEU A 53 0.36 -16.34 -17.90
CA LEU A 53 0.07 -15.99 -19.30
C LEU A 53 1.20 -16.30 -20.31
N GLY A 54 2.30 -16.97 -19.92
CA GLY A 54 3.20 -17.61 -20.91
C GLY A 54 4.71 -17.41 -20.77
N ARG A 55 5.31 -17.64 -19.59
CA ARG A 55 6.78 -17.76 -19.45
C ARG A 55 7.21 -19.13 -18.92
N ASP A 56 8.40 -19.55 -19.34
CA ASP A 56 9.02 -20.82 -18.96
C ASP A 56 9.48 -20.78 -17.48
N ARG A 57 9.16 -21.85 -16.74
CA ARG A 57 9.26 -21.91 -15.28
C ARG A 57 10.68 -22.18 -14.80
N ASP A 58 11.46 -22.95 -15.57
CA ASP A 58 12.74 -23.49 -15.12
C ASP A 58 13.91 -22.50 -15.22
N THR A 59 13.69 -21.36 -15.87
CA THR A 59 14.71 -20.32 -16.12
C THR A 59 14.38 -18.97 -15.48
N SER A 60 13.21 -18.85 -14.87
CA SER A 60 12.72 -17.57 -14.32
C SER A 60 12.97 -17.48 -12.80
N PRO A 61 13.48 -16.35 -12.27
CA PRO A 61 13.68 -16.15 -10.82
C PRO A 61 12.38 -16.34 -10.01
N SER A 62 12.40 -16.57 -8.69
CA SER A 62 11.16 -16.65 -7.91
C SER A 62 10.31 -15.36 -8.05
N PRO A 63 8.97 -15.41 -8.05
CA PRO A 63 8.14 -14.20 -8.00
C PRO A 63 8.44 -13.32 -6.78
N ILE A 64 8.81 -13.93 -5.65
CA ILE A 64 9.19 -13.21 -4.43
C ILE A 64 10.54 -12.51 -4.64
N ASP A 65 11.53 -13.18 -5.23
CA ASP A 65 12.84 -12.57 -5.49
C ASP A 65 12.70 -11.38 -6.43
N LEU A 66 11.92 -11.51 -7.51
CA LEU A 66 11.63 -10.38 -8.40
C LEU A 66 10.88 -9.25 -7.69
N ALA A 67 9.94 -9.56 -6.80
CA ALA A 67 9.23 -8.54 -6.03
C ALA A 67 10.17 -7.77 -5.11
N VAL A 68 11.10 -8.47 -4.44
CA VAL A 68 12.12 -7.85 -3.59
C VAL A 68 13.06 -6.97 -4.41
N GLU A 69 13.55 -7.44 -5.55
CA GLU A 69 14.40 -6.65 -6.46
C GLU A 69 13.68 -5.41 -6.98
N GLN A 70 12.42 -5.56 -7.41
CA GLN A 70 11.60 -4.44 -7.87
C GLN A 70 11.36 -3.42 -6.77
N MET A 71 10.96 -3.85 -5.57
CA MET A 71 10.72 -2.95 -4.44
C MET A 71 11.98 -2.18 -4.05
N LYS A 72 13.13 -2.86 -3.98
CA LYS A 72 14.42 -2.21 -3.72
C LYS A 72 14.76 -1.18 -4.78
N SER A 73 14.67 -1.54 -6.06
CA SER A 73 14.96 -0.62 -7.16
C SER A 73 14.05 0.61 -7.15
N ARG A 74 12.77 0.45 -6.80
CA ARG A 74 11.82 1.58 -6.70
C ARG A 74 12.09 2.44 -5.49
N TYR A 75 12.37 1.85 -4.33
CA TYR A 75 12.78 2.57 -3.13
C TYR A 75 14.04 3.41 -3.38
N ASP A 76 15.08 2.81 -3.97
CA ASP A 76 16.33 3.50 -4.29
C ASP A 76 16.10 4.65 -5.28
N ASN A 77 15.23 4.47 -6.27
CA ASN A 77 14.84 5.52 -7.20
C ASN A 77 14.10 6.67 -6.50
N CYS A 78 13.20 6.38 -5.56
CA CYS A 78 12.55 7.40 -4.73
C CYS A 78 13.59 8.20 -3.92
N GLN A 79 14.58 7.51 -3.33
CA GLN A 79 15.65 8.16 -2.57
C GLN A 79 16.54 9.04 -3.44
N ALA A 80 16.88 8.58 -4.65
CA ALA A 80 17.74 9.29 -5.59
C ALA A 80 17.05 10.51 -6.21
N THR A 81 15.80 10.37 -6.64
CA THR A 81 15.07 11.43 -7.36
C THR A 81 14.31 12.38 -6.45
N LYS A 82 14.15 12.04 -5.17
CA LYS A 82 13.26 12.74 -4.21
C LYS A 82 11.80 12.82 -4.66
N ARG A 83 11.41 12.01 -5.65
CA ARG A 83 10.02 11.82 -6.05
C ARG A 83 9.48 10.65 -5.25
N ARG A 84 8.46 10.92 -4.45
CA ARG A 84 7.81 9.92 -3.61
C ARG A 84 6.69 9.27 -4.42
N GLU A 85 6.70 7.95 -4.50
CA GLU A 85 5.60 7.17 -5.04
C GLU A 85 4.80 6.61 -3.86
N PRO A 86 3.54 7.02 -3.64
CA PRO A 86 2.82 6.69 -2.42
C PRO A 86 2.72 5.19 -2.11
N GLU A 87 2.71 4.33 -3.12
CA GLU A 87 2.61 2.88 -2.95
C GLU A 87 3.93 2.21 -2.56
N ASP A 88 5.06 2.85 -2.85
CA ASP A 88 6.42 2.30 -2.69
C ASP A 88 7.24 3.07 -1.64
N ASP A 89 6.76 4.25 -1.22
CA ASP A 89 7.36 5.05 -0.16
C ASP A 89 6.82 4.66 1.23
N VAL A 90 7.46 3.67 1.83
CA VAL A 90 7.22 3.30 3.23
C VAL A 90 7.94 4.21 4.22
N GLN A 91 8.66 5.24 3.77
CA GLN A 91 9.34 6.16 4.66
C GLN A 91 8.35 7.04 5.43
N CYS A 92 8.76 7.34 6.64
CA CYS A 92 8.06 8.25 7.52
C CYS A 92 9.12 9.12 8.18
N GLU A 93 9.02 10.43 7.98
CA GLU A 93 9.83 11.40 8.69
C GLU A 93 8.89 12.30 9.47
N ALA A 94 9.26 12.62 10.71
CA ALA A 94 8.52 13.60 11.49
C ALA A 94 9.48 14.64 12.05
N SER A 95 9.02 15.87 12.05
CA SER A 95 9.68 16.99 12.71
C SER A 95 8.75 17.56 13.78
N HIS A 96 9.32 18.14 14.82
CA HIS A 96 8.52 18.72 15.89
C HIS A 96 9.11 20.04 16.37
N VAL A 97 8.23 20.95 16.78
CA VAL A 97 8.60 22.27 17.26
C VAL A 97 7.72 22.66 18.45
N GLU A 98 8.32 23.34 19.41
CA GLU A 98 7.58 24.02 20.45
C GLU A 98 7.17 25.43 19.99
N HIS A 99 5.88 25.74 20.06
CA HIS A 99 5.34 27.05 19.77
C HIS A 99 4.15 27.33 20.71
N GLU A 100 4.14 28.50 21.35
CA GLU A 100 3.13 28.88 22.35
C GLU A 100 2.92 27.83 23.47
N GLY A 101 4.01 27.20 23.94
CA GLY A 101 3.96 26.16 24.98
C GLY A 101 3.27 24.87 24.54
N ARG A 102 3.18 24.64 23.22
CA ARG A 102 2.61 23.44 22.59
C ARG A 102 3.59 22.84 21.60
N ILE A 103 3.61 21.51 21.55
CA ILE A 103 4.44 20.78 20.60
C ILE A 103 3.60 20.49 19.36
N HIS A 104 4.05 20.99 18.22
CA HIS A 104 3.46 20.76 16.91
C HIS A 104 4.35 19.78 16.16
N ILE A 105 3.73 18.82 15.47
CA ILE A 105 4.41 17.78 14.72
C ILE A 105 4.01 17.91 13.25
N LEU A 106 5.01 17.86 12.37
CA LEU A 106 4.82 17.77 10.93
C LEU A 106 5.28 16.38 10.47
N LEU A 107 4.34 15.58 9.98
CA LEU A 107 4.55 14.19 9.55
C LEU A 107 4.63 14.11 8.02
N HIS A 108 5.80 13.77 7.52
CA HIS A 108 6.09 13.56 6.11
C HIS A 108 6.06 12.07 5.76
N ALA A 109 4.86 11.56 5.52
CA ALA A 109 4.62 10.21 5.07
C ALA A 109 3.52 10.19 4.00
N GLU A 110 3.73 9.41 2.94
CA GLU A 110 2.73 9.22 1.87
C GLU A 110 1.63 8.23 2.30
N MET A 111 2.01 7.21 3.08
CA MET A 111 1.06 6.21 3.58
C MET A 111 0.19 6.81 4.68
N THR A 112 -1.12 6.88 4.43
CA THR A 112 -2.13 7.43 5.35
C THR A 112 -2.15 6.74 6.72
N GLU A 113 -1.76 5.47 6.75
CA GLU A 113 -1.73 4.64 7.94
C GLU A 113 -0.77 5.19 9.01
N TYR A 114 0.29 5.90 8.63
CA TYR A 114 1.15 6.58 9.60
C TYR A 114 0.46 7.78 10.26
N HIS A 115 -0.39 8.49 9.51
CA HIS A 115 -1.15 9.62 10.02
C HIS A 115 -2.21 9.16 11.02
N ASP A 116 -2.88 8.04 10.71
CA ASP A 116 -3.83 7.41 11.63
C ASP A 116 -3.11 6.90 12.87
N LEU A 117 -1.98 6.19 12.70
CA LEU A 117 -1.20 5.67 13.81
C LEU A 117 -0.71 6.75 14.78
N LEU A 118 -0.31 7.92 14.26
CA LEU A 118 0.15 9.01 15.11
C LEU A 118 -0.98 9.52 16.02
N VAL A 119 -2.21 9.56 15.52
CA VAL A 119 -3.41 9.98 16.28
C VAL A 119 -3.86 8.89 17.26
N GLU A 120 -3.74 7.62 16.86
CA GLU A 120 -3.99 6.47 17.72
C GLU A 120 -2.96 6.34 18.84
N THR A 121 -1.75 6.88 18.64
CA THR A 121 -0.76 7.02 19.70
C THR A 121 -1.28 8.03 20.72
N GLU A 122 -1.59 7.56 21.92
CA GLU A 122 -2.14 8.41 22.99
C GLU A 122 -1.23 9.63 23.25
N GLY A 123 -1.82 10.82 23.10
CA GLY A 123 -1.13 12.09 23.34
C GLY A 123 -1.11 13.05 22.15
N ALA A 124 -1.64 12.69 20.98
CA ALA A 124 -1.67 13.56 19.81
C ALA A 124 -3.07 13.73 19.20
N GLU A 125 -3.27 14.86 18.51
CA GLU A 125 -4.46 15.12 17.72
C GLU A 125 -4.09 15.62 16.32
N ARG A 126 -4.97 15.36 15.35
CA ARG A 126 -4.87 15.98 14.02
C ARG A 126 -5.02 17.49 14.18
N TRP A 127 -4.01 18.23 13.73
CA TRP A 127 -3.99 19.69 13.74
C TRP A 127 -3.70 20.23 12.32
N PRO A 128 -4.55 19.87 11.35
CA PRO A 128 -4.38 20.20 9.94
C PRO A 128 -4.32 21.70 9.72
N TRP A 129 -3.46 22.10 8.79
CA TRP A 129 -3.59 23.30 7.96
C TRP A 129 -2.58 23.24 6.81
N TYR A 130 -1.36 22.78 7.12
CA TYR A 130 -0.32 22.56 6.13
C TYR A 130 -0.75 21.49 5.11
N ASP A 131 -0.74 21.87 3.83
CA ASP A 131 -1.16 21.08 2.65
C ASP A 131 -2.65 20.67 2.61
N ALA A 132 -3.51 21.37 3.37
CA ALA A 132 -4.94 21.10 3.39
C ALA A 132 -5.72 22.10 2.52
N ASP A 133 -6.46 21.58 1.53
CA ASP A 133 -7.30 22.38 0.62
C ASP A 133 -8.54 22.98 1.30
N ALA A 134 -8.98 22.40 2.42
CA ALA A 134 -10.19 22.82 3.13
C ALA A 134 -10.15 22.50 4.63
N ALA A 135 -10.95 23.24 5.39
CA ALA A 135 -11.16 22.98 6.81
C ALA A 135 -11.86 21.62 7.02
N PRO A 136 -11.43 20.80 8.00
CA PRO A 136 -12.10 19.55 8.33
C PRO A 136 -13.53 19.75 8.84
N PRO A 137 -14.40 18.74 8.71
CA PRO A 137 -15.73 18.77 9.32
C PRO A 137 -15.67 19.06 10.82
N GLY A 138 -16.48 20.02 11.29
CA GLY A 138 -16.53 20.41 12.70
C GLY A 138 -15.50 21.46 13.14
N VAL A 139 -14.59 21.89 12.25
CA VAL A 139 -13.68 23.02 12.50
C VAL A 139 -14.31 24.32 12.00
N THR A 140 -14.37 25.34 12.85
CA THR A 140 -14.90 26.66 12.46
C THR A 140 -13.88 27.41 11.58
N SER A 141 -14.34 28.39 10.79
CA SER A 141 -13.42 29.21 9.97
C SER A 141 -12.39 29.95 10.84
N THR A 142 -12.81 30.47 11.98
CA THR A 142 -11.92 31.17 12.93
C THR A 142 -10.85 30.25 13.49
N GLU A 143 -11.23 29.03 13.85
CA GLU A 143 -10.26 28.02 14.29
C GLU A 143 -9.32 27.64 13.15
N TRP A 144 -9.83 27.48 11.93
CA TRP A 144 -9.04 27.19 10.75
C TRP A 144 -8.01 28.29 10.44
N ASP A 145 -8.44 29.56 10.47
CA ASP A 145 -7.55 30.72 10.30
C ASP A 145 -6.51 30.80 11.41
N ARG A 146 -6.87 30.44 12.65
CA ARG A 146 -5.88 30.36 13.74
C ARG A 146 -4.81 29.31 13.45
N ARG A 147 -5.21 28.11 13.02
CA ARG A 147 -4.25 27.03 12.68
C ARG A 147 -3.33 27.45 11.56
N ARG A 148 -3.88 28.15 10.55
CA ARG A 148 -3.12 28.78 9.48
C ARG A 148 -2.02 29.67 10.01
N ASP A 149 -2.41 30.63 10.81
CA ASP A 149 -1.50 31.69 11.26
C ASP A 149 -0.40 31.08 12.15
N THR A 150 -0.75 30.12 13.02
CA THR A 150 0.22 29.34 13.80
C THR A 150 1.24 28.60 12.92
N TRP A 151 0.77 27.85 11.91
CA TRP A 151 1.69 27.12 11.02
C TRP A 151 2.54 28.06 10.17
N PHE A 152 2.00 29.19 9.70
CA PHE A 152 2.79 30.21 9.02
C PHE A 152 3.89 30.79 9.89
N GLU A 153 3.61 31.05 11.17
CA GLU A 153 4.62 31.53 12.11
C GLU A 153 5.73 30.50 12.33
N ILE A 154 5.35 29.24 12.58
CA ILE A 154 6.29 28.12 12.69
C ILE A 154 7.20 28.04 11.45
N MET A 155 6.60 28.04 10.25
CA MET A 155 7.33 27.93 8.98
C MET A 155 8.18 29.16 8.68
N LYS A 156 7.78 30.36 9.15
CA LYS A 156 8.58 31.58 8.99
C LYS A 156 9.87 31.52 9.82
N ILE A 157 9.84 30.89 10.99
CA ILE A 157 11.00 30.78 11.89
C ILE A 157 11.97 29.70 11.40
N HIS A 158 11.45 28.54 10.98
CA HIS A 158 12.27 27.36 10.71
C HIS A 158 12.45 27.06 9.21
N GLY A 159 11.63 27.64 8.34
CA GLY A 159 11.60 27.32 6.92
C GLY A 159 11.30 25.83 6.69
N TRP A 160 11.95 25.26 5.68
CA TRP A 160 11.89 23.82 5.37
C TRP A 160 12.81 22.97 6.26
N SER A 161 13.58 23.60 7.15
CA SER A 161 14.56 22.96 8.04
C SER A 161 14.03 22.93 9.47
N MET A 162 12.83 22.37 9.65
CA MET A 162 12.20 22.20 10.96
C MET A 162 13.15 21.44 11.91
N PRO A 163 13.31 21.89 13.17
CA PRO A 163 14.12 21.17 14.15
C PRO A 163 13.49 19.83 14.53
N GLY A 164 14.28 18.95 15.15
CA GLY A 164 13.78 17.69 15.68
C GLY A 164 13.33 16.69 14.60
N VAL A 165 13.91 16.75 13.40
CA VAL A 165 13.67 15.75 12.34
C VAL A 165 14.18 14.40 12.83
N PHE A 166 13.28 13.43 12.94
CA PHE A 166 13.64 12.03 13.04
C PHE A 166 13.10 11.28 11.84
N LYS A 167 13.94 10.41 11.28
CA LYS A 167 13.55 9.46 10.24
C LYS A 167 13.22 8.15 10.93
N LEU A 168 12.04 7.61 10.66
CA LEU A 168 11.62 6.33 11.21
C LEU A 168 12.48 5.18 10.68
N LEU A 169 12.84 5.26 9.39
CA LEU A 169 13.58 4.25 8.66
C LEU A 169 14.73 4.91 7.90
N GLU A 170 15.92 4.34 8.06
CA GLU A 170 17.08 4.67 7.23
C GLU A 170 17.09 3.82 5.94
N GLU A 171 16.57 2.59 6.02
CA GLU A 171 16.57 1.60 4.96
C GLU A 171 15.19 0.92 4.82
N LEU A 172 14.94 0.33 3.65
CA LEU A 172 13.75 -0.48 3.42
C LEU A 172 13.72 -1.68 4.40
N PRO A 173 12.61 -1.95 5.09
CA PRO A 173 12.52 -3.07 6.03
C PRO A 173 12.81 -4.42 5.37
N ALA A 174 13.67 -5.22 6.01
CA ALA A 174 13.94 -6.60 5.58
C ALA A 174 12.83 -7.53 6.10
N VAL A 175 11.83 -7.82 5.26
CA VAL A 175 10.67 -8.65 5.62
C VAL A 175 10.95 -10.14 5.35
N ALA A 176 10.54 -11.02 6.26
CA ALA A 176 10.65 -12.46 6.09
C ALA A 176 9.67 -13.00 5.04
N THR A 177 10.04 -14.06 4.34
CA THR A 177 9.18 -14.68 3.32
C THR A 177 7.82 -15.11 3.87
N ASP A 178 7.77 -15.62 5.10
CA ASP A 178 6.52 -16.06 5.72
C ASP A 178 5.54 -14.89 5.94
N ASP A 179 6.03 -13.69 6.27
CA ASP A 179 5.21 -12.49 6.41
C ASP A 179 4.66 -12.01 5.04
N ILE A 180 5.47 -12.12 3.98
CA ILE A 180 5.04 -11.84 2.61
C ILE A 180 3.94 -12.81 2.19
N LEU A 181 4.12 -14.10 2.48
CA LEU A 181 3.13 -15.14 2.17
C LEU A 181 1.84 -14.95 2.97
N ALA A 182 1.94 -14.59 4.25
CA ALA A 182 0.79 -14.28 5.10
C ALA A 182 0.01 -13.05 4.63
N ALA A 183 0.68 -12.10 3.97
CA ALA A 183 0.07 -10.91 3.39
C ALA A 183 -0.55 -11.13 1.99
N LEU A 184 -0.38 -12.32 1.39
CA LEU A 184 -1.01 -12.63 0.10
C LEU A 184 -2.54 -12.58 0.22
N PRO A 185 -3.24 -11.93 -0.72
CA PRO A 185 -4.70 -11.91 -0.71
C PRO A 185 -5.26 -13.32 -0.96
N SER A 186 -6.42 -13.59 -0.37
CA SER A 186 -7.13 -14.86 -0.54
C SER A 186 -7.41 -15.16 -2.02
N LEU A 187 -7.50 -16.44 -2.37
CA LEU A 187 -7.80 -16.90 -3.73
C LEU A 187 -9.06 -16.21 -4.31
N GLU A 188 -10.10 -16.08 -3.50
CA GLU A 188 -11.34 -15.39 -3.89
C GLU A 188 -11.09 -13.90 -4.22
N ARG A 189 -10.32 -13.19 -3.39
CA ARG A 189 -9.97 -11.79 -3.64
C ARG A 189 -9.13 -11.64 -4.91
N ARG A 190 -8.20 -12.57 -5.15
CA ARG A 190 -7.40 -12.64 -6.39
C ARG A 190 -8.29 -12.87 -7.60
N ALA A 191 -9.19 -13.86 -7.54
CA ALA A 191 -10.11 -14.17 -8.62
C ALA A 191 -11.04 -13.01 -8.94
N ARG A 192 -11.59 -12.33 -7.92
CA ARG A 192 -12.41 -11.13 -8.09
C ARG A 192 -11.67 -9.99 -8.79
N ARG A 193 -10.38 -9.78 -8.47
CA ARG A 193 -9.54 -8.75 -9.10
C ARG A 193 -9.36 -8.96 -10.60
N ILE A 194 -9.34 -10.22 -11.05
CA ILE A 194 -9.19 -10.58 -12.48
C ILE A 194 -10.57 -10.65 -13.17
N ALA A 195 -11.55 -11.24 -12.50
CA ALA A 195 -12.91 -11.43 -13.02
C ALA A 195 -13.58 -10.10 -13.38
N LEU A 196 -13.45 -9.07 -12.53
CA LEU A 196 -14.12 -7.79 -12.73
C LEU A 196 -13.64 -7.07 -14.01
N PRO A 197 -12.33 -6.81 -14.23
CA PRO A 197 -11.85 -6.25 -15.49
C PRO A 197 -12.22 -7.08 -16.72
N ASN A 198 -12.14 -8.42 -16.63
CA ASN A 198 -12.50 -9.30 -17.76
C ASN A 198 -13.98 -9.19 -18.14
N LEU A 199 -14.85 -9.02 -17.16
CA LEU A 199 -16.29 -8.89 -17.39
C LEU A 199 -16.64 -7.50 -17.93
N VAL A 200 -16.00 -6.44 -17.40
CA VAL A 200 -16.12 -5.08 -17.93
C VAL A 200 -15.64 -5.03 -19.38
N ALA A 201 -14.45 -5.55 -19.68
CA ALA A 201 -13.89 -5.53 -21.03
C ALA A 201 -14.75 -6.28 -22.06
N ARG A 202 -15.40 -7.39 -21.67
CA ARG A 202 -16.33 -8.13 -22.54
C ARG A 202 -17.61 -7.38 -22.86
N ARG A 203 -18.01 -6.44 -22.00
CA ARG A 203 -19.22 -5.62 -22.20
C ARG A 203 -18.94 -4.32 -22.92
N CYS A 204 -17.70 -3.83 -22.85
CA CYS A 204 -17.28 -2.65 -23.60
C CYS A 204 -17.15 -2.96 -25.11
N PRO A 205 -17.47 -1.99 -25.98
CA PRO A 205 -17.24 -2.13 -27.42
C PRO A 205 -15.74 -2.26 -27.71
N THR A 206 -15.37 -3.16 -28.62
CA THR A 206 -13.97 -3.37 -29.02
C THR A 206 -13.35 -2.18 -29.76
N SER A 207 -14.18 -1.27 -30.30
CA SER A 207 -13.74 -0.04 -30.96
C SER A 207 -14.69 1.11 -30.61
N PRO A 208 -14.50 1.79 -29.46
CA PRO A 208 -15.28 2.97 -29.12
C PRO A 208 -15.02 4.10 -30.11
N ARG A 209 -16.02 4.96 -30.32
CA ARG A 209 -15.93 6.08 -31.27
C ARG A 209 -14.96 7.17 -30.82
N ASP A 210 -14.91 7.41 -29.51
CA ASP A 210 -14.03 8.36 -28.83
C ASP A 210 -13.81 7.94 -27.36
N MET A 211 -13.00 8.72 -26.64
CA MET A 211 -12.69 8.47 -25.23
C MET A 211 -13.93 8.60 -24.32
N SER A 212 -14.84 9.54 -24.61
CA SER A 212 -16.04 9.72 -23.80
C SER A 212 -16.94 8.49 -23.89
N ALA A 213 -17.16 7.98 -25.10
CA ALA A 213 -17.93 6.75 -25.34
C ALA A 213 -17.26 5.52 -24.68
N ALA A 214 -15.93 5.48 -24.61
CA ALA A 214 -15.21 4.42 -23.91
C ALA A 214 -15.45 4.48 -22.39
N ILE A 215 -15.39 5.68 -21.80
CA ILE A 215 -15.63 5.91 -20.38
C ILE A 215 -17.09 5.58 -20.02
N GLU A 216 -18.05 6.05 -20.83
CA GLU A 216 -19.46 5.75 -20.65
C GLU A 216 -19.73 4.24 -20.66
N ALA A 217 -19.15 3.50 -21.61
CA ALA A 217 -19.30 2.04 -21.68
C ALA A 217 -18.71 1.33 -20.45
N VAL A 218 -17.57 1.80 -19.92
CA VAL A 218 -16.97 1.26 -18.69
C VAL A 218 -17.86 1.52 -17.47
N ILE A 219 -18.44 2.72 -17.37
CA ILE A 219 -19.37 3.10 -16.30
C ILE A 219 -20.63 2.22 -16.39
N GLU A 220 -21.25 2.12 -17.56
CA GLU A 220 -22.44 1.29 -17.77
C GLU A 220 -22.20 -0.19 -17.44
N ALA A 221 -21.07 -0.74 -17.87
CA ALA A 221 -20.69 -2.11 -17.55
C ALA A 221 -20.49 -2.29 -16.04
N SER A 222 -19.84 -1.34 -15.38
CA SER A 222 -19.60 -1.38 -13.93
C SER A 222 -20.90 -1.27 -13.13
N SER A 223 -21.78 -0.33 -13.49
CA SER A 223 -23.10 -0.17 -12.86
C SER A 223 -23.96 -1.42 -13.05
N TRP A 224 -23.99 -2.02 -14.25
CA TRP A 224 -24.73 -3.27 -14.45
C TRP A 224 -24.23 -4.39 -13.51
N ILE A 225 -22.91 -4.56 -13.37
CA ILE A 225 -22.31 -5.55 -12.46
C ILE A 225 -22.74 -5.30 -11.00
N GLN A 226 -22.78 -4.04 -10.58
CA GLN A 226 -23.05 -3.67 -9.18
C GLN A 226 -24.54 -3.61 -8.83
N ASP A 227 -25.38 -3.22 -9.78
CA ASP A 227 -26.76 -2.81 -9.50
C ASP A 227 -27.79 -3.87 -9.92
N THR A 228 -27.44 -4.79 -10.82
CA THR A 228 -28.38 -5.81 -11.32
C THR A 228 -28.12 -7.20 -10.74
N ALA A 229 -29.16 -8.03 -10.63
CA ALA A 229 -29.03 -9.42 -10.21
C ALA A 229 -28.22 -10.25 -11.24
N GLU A 230 -28.49 -10.02 -12.53
CA GLU A 230 -27.77 -10.63 -13.65
C GLU A 230 -26.27 -10.31 -13.62
N GLY A 231 -25.93 -9.04 -13.37
CA GLY A 231 -24.54 -8.59 -13.24
C GLY A 231 -23.79 -9.23 -12.07
N LYS A 232 -24.46 -9.35 -10.92
CA LYS A 232 -23.89 -10.03 -9.74
C LYS A 232 -23.68 -11.52 -9.97
N GLU A 233 -24.62 -12.19 -10.64
CA GLU A 233 -24.53 -13.61 -10.97
C GLU A 233 -23.41 -13.89 -12.00
N ALA A 234 -23.30 -13.04 -13.03
CA ALA A 234 -22.21 -13.13 -14.00
C ALA A 234 -20.84 -12.93 -13.35
N LEU A 235 -20.71 -11.96 -12.44
CA LEU A 235 -19.48 -11.76 -11.68
C LEU A 235 -19.16 -12.96 -10.78
N ALA A 236 -20.16 -13.53 -10.09
CA ALA A 236 -19.96 -14.72 -9.25
C ALA A 236 -19.48 -15.93 -10.07
N THR A 237 -20.08 -16.13 -11.25
CA THR A 237 -19.68 -17.19 -12.19
C THR A 237 -18.26 -17.00 -12.68
N GLU A 238 -17.90 -15.77 -13.05
CA GLU A 238 -16.54 -15.43 -13.49
C GLU A 238 -15.52 -15.62 -12.36
N ILE A 239 -15.84 -15.21 -11.13
CA ILE A 239 -15.00 -15.45 -9.94
C ILE A 239 -14.76 -16.94 -9.74
N ALA A 240 -15.79 -17.78 -9.85
CA ALA A 240 -15.66 -19.23 -9.69
C ALA A 240 -14.77 -19.85 -10.79
N SER A 241 -14.94 -19.40 -12.03
CA SER A 241 -14.11 -19.83 -13.17
C SER A 241 -12.64 -19.46 -12.97
N VAL A 242 -12.35 -18.19 -12.67
CA VAL A 242 -10.99 -17.71 -12.43
C VAL A 242 -10.37 -18.36 -11.19
N SER A 243 -11.13 -18.54 -10.11
CA SER A 243 -10.65 -19.24 -8.90
C SER A 243 -10.19 -20.66 -9.22
N THR A 244 -10.94 -21.38 -10.06
CA THR A 244 -10.59 -22.73 -10.50
C THR A 244 -9.29 -22.72 -11.31
N GLN A 245 -9.13 -21.78 -12.23
CA GLN A 245 -7.91 -21.63 -13.03
C GLN A 245 -6.68 -21.30 -12.16
N LEU A 246 -6.82 -20.36 -11.22
CA LEU A 246 -5.78 -19.99 -10.27
C LEU A 246 -5.41 -21.14 -9.33
N ALA A 247 -6.40 -21.92 -8.86
CA ALA A 247 -6.13 -23.09 -8.03
C ALA A 247 -5.35 -24.15 -8.83
N GLN A 248 -5.81 -24.49 -10.04
CA GLN A 248 -5.15 -25.48 -10.90
C GLN A 248 -3.72 -25.08 -11.28
N SER A 249 -3.47 -23.79 -11.51
CA SER A 249 -2.13 -23.29 -11.79
C SER A 249 -1.21 -23.41 -10.57
N THR A 250 -1.75 -23.18 -9.37
CA THR A 250 -1.05 -23.35 -8.08
C THR A 250 -0.79 -24.83 -7.77
N PHE A 251 -1.72 -25.75 -8.05
CA PHE A 251 -1.51 -27.20 -7.82
C PHE A 251 -0.60 -27.87 -8.85
N ARG A 252 -0.57 -27.39 -10.11
CA ARG A 252 0.49 -27.79 -11.06
C ARG A 252 1.88 -27.30 -10.67
N VAL A 253 2.00 -26.36 -9.73
CA VAL A 253 3.29 -25.96 -9.13
C VAL A 253 3.71 -26.96 -8.03
N ALA A 254 2.76 -27.54 -7.30
CA ALA A 254 3.05 -28.51 -6.24
C ALA A 254 3.26 -29.95 -6.75
N GLY A 255 2.57 -30.35 -7.83
CA GLY A 255 2.57 -31.72 -8.35
C GLY A 255 3.76 -32.11 -9.25
N ALA A 256 4.61 -31.17 -9.63
CA ALA A 256 5.82 -31.44 -10.42
C ALA A 256 7.08 -31.66 -9.55
N ALA A 257 6.97 -31.50 -8.22
CA ALA A 257 8.05 -31.78 -7.26
C ALA A 257 8.03 -33.23 -6.75
N GLY A 258 7.39 -34.14 -7.50
CA GLY A 258 7.25 -35.54 -7.12
C GLY A 258 7.56 -36.46 -8.30
N ASP A 259 8.81 -36.48 -8.72
CA ASP A 259 9.33 -37.67 -9.41
C ASP A 259 9.84 -38.62 -8.31
N PRO A 260 9.38 -39.89 -8.29
CA PRO A 260 9.78 -40.83 -7.27
C PRO A 260 11.26 -41.12 -7.48
N THR A 261 12.03 -40.98 -6.41
CA THR A 261 13.40 -41.49 -6.37
C THR A 261 13.36 -42.96 -6.79
N GLU A 262 13.86 -43.25 -8.00
CA GLU A 262 14.24 -44.60 -8.39
C GLU A 262 15.27 -45.06 -7.35
N VAL A 263 14.80 -45.93 -6.45
CA VAL A 263 15.64 -46.71 -5.57
C VAL A 263 16.41 -47.67 -6.47
N HIS A 264 17.56 -47.23 -6.97
CA HIS A 264 18.53 -48.14 -7.54
C HIS A 264 19.17 -48.93 -6.40
N ASP A 265 18.58 -50.10 -6.20
CA ASP A 265 19.03 -51.20 -5.37
C ASP A 265 20.43 -51.64 -5.85
N ALA A 266 21.48 -51.16 -5.18
CA ALA A 266 22.85 -51.65 -5.35
C ALA A 266 23.17 -52.58 -4.18
N ARG A 267 22.53 -53.75 -4.17
CA ARG A 267 23.00 -54.92 -3.43
C ARG A 267 23.07 -56.12 -4.37
N HIS A 268 24.23 -56.77 -4.34
CA HIS A 268 24.66 -57.99 -5.05
C HIS A 268 25.24 -57.75 -6.46
N GLY A 269 26.46 -58.16 -6.78
CA GLY A 269 27.46 -58.94 -6.03
C GLY A 269 28.61 -59.37 -6.95
N CYS A 270 29.64 -59.93 -6.31
CA CYS A 270 30.85 -60.60 -6.84
C CYS A 270 32.00 -59.70 -7.30
#